data_AF-A0A7D5MRX2-F1
#
_entry.id   AF-A0A7D5MRX2-F1
#
_cell.length_a   1.000
_cell.length_b   1.000
_cell.length_c   1.000
_cell.angle_alpha   90.00
_cell.angle_beta   90.00
_cell.angle_gamma   90.00
#
_symmetry.space_group_name_H-M   'P 1'
#
loop_
_entity.id
_entity.type
_entity.pdbx_description
1 polymer ?
#
loop_
_entity_poly.entity_id
_entity_poly.type
_entity_poly.pdbx_seq_one_letter_code
_entity_poly.pdbx_strand_id
1 'polypeptide(L)'
;MVVGNPGTNINQSAGNDVDITNIFENNYLPTPLTQFSNWYNIYPPSALSLICYNISSLPTSFITQAAQYFGWIFITDINDADPYDAYPTYFNSFIQLLSTL
;
A
#
# COMPACT_ATOMS: atom_id res chain seq x y z
N MET A 1 0.90 18.50 -2.65
CA MET A 1 0.94 17.04 -2.58
C MET A 1 1.21 16.50 -3.97
N VAL A 2 2.31 15.77 -4.12
CA VAL A 2 2.75 15.08 -5.32
C VAL A 2 2.91 13.60 -4.96
N VAL A 3 2.29 12.71 -5.74
CA VAL A 3 2.36 11.26 -5.54
C VAL A 3 3.11 10.66 -6.72
N GLY A 4 4.22 9.99 -6.45
CA GLY A 4 4.94 9.18 -7.42
C GLY A 4 4.46 7.74 -7.36
N ASN A 5 4.05 7.16 -8.49
CA ASN A 5 3.69 5.75 -8.56
C ASN A 5 4.61 4.96 -9.52
N PRO A 6 5.78 4.50 -9.05
CA PRO A 6 6.55 3.51 -9.79
C PRO A 6 5.95 2.09 -9.70
N GLY A 7 5.08 1.81 -8.72
CA GLY A 7 4.46 0.48 -8.52
C GLY A 7 5.44 -0.62 -8.10
N THR A 8 6.71 -0.27 -7.93
CA THR A 8 7.81 -1.20 -7.67
C THR A 8 8.94 -0.52 -6.93
N ASN A 9 9.85 -1.31 -6.39
CA ASN A 9 11.03 -0.82 -5.70
C ASN A 9 11.99 -0.15 -6.70
N ILE A 10 12.17 1.15 -6.57
CA ILE A 10 13.12 1.96 -7.34
C ILE A 10 14.24 2.51 -6.44
N ASN A 11 15.14 3.32 -7.00
CA ASN A 11 16.13 4.04 -6.20
C ASN A 11 15.44 4.99 -5.22
N GLN A 12 15.83 4.93 -3.94
CA GLN A 12 15.19 5.65 -2.83
C GLN A 12 15.27 7.17 -3.01
N SER A 13 16.28 7.68 -3.74
CA SER A 13 16.42 9.12 -4.00
C SER A 13 15.19 9.76 -4.64
N ALA A 14 14.39 8.99 -5.40
CA ALA A 14 13.12 9.46 -5.96
C ALA A 14 12.08 9.85 -4.89
N GLY A 15 12.19 9.31 -3.68
CA GLY A 15 11.35 9.72 -2.54
C GLY A 15 11.60 11.15 -2.07
N ASN A 16 12.67 11.81 -2.54
CA ASN A 16 12.89 13.24 -2.28
C ASN A 16 12.19 14.16 -3.28
N ASP A 17 11.71 13.61 -4.41
CA ASP A 17 11.08 14.38 -5.49
C ASP A 17 9.56 14.47 -5.33
N VAL A 18 8.96 13.66 -4.45
CA VAL A 18 7.52 13.54 -4.24
C VAL A 18 7.16 13.47 -2.75
N ASP A 19 5.92 13.80 -2.40
CA ASP A 19 5.44 13.72 -1.02
C ASP A 19 5.13 12.27 -0.61
N ILE A 20 4.66 11.44 -1.56
CA ILE A 20 4.28 10.03 -1.34
C ILE A 20 4.82 9.20 -2.50
N THR A 21 5.47 8.07 -2.19
CA THR A 21 5.95 7.11 -3.20
C THR A 21 5.23 5.76 -3.05
N ASN A 22 4.58 5.31 -4.12
CA ASN A 22 4.03 3.96 -4.19
C ASN A 22 5.09 2.96 -4.62
N ILE A 23 5.61 2.19 -3.66
CA ILE A 23 6.75 1.30 -3.88
C ILE A 23 6.34 -0.15 -4.16
N PHE A 24 5.03 -0.42 -4.23
CA PHE A 24 4.48 -1.73 -4.47
C PHE A 24 3.08 -1.68 -5.07
N GLU A 25 2.86 -2.35 -6.19
CA GLU A 25 1.57 -2.50 -6.86
C GLU A 25 1.47 -3.91 -7.49
N ASN A 26 0.80 -4.85 -6.82
CA ASN A 26 0.68 -6.24 -7.30
C ASN A 26 -0.62 -6.93 -6.88
N ASN A 27 -0.89 -8.09 -7.50
CA ASN A 27 -2.04 -8.95 -7.22
C ASN A 27 -1.88 -9.87 -5.98
N TYR A 28 -0.92 -9.55 -5.10
CA TYR A 28 -0.60 -10.32 -3.90
C TYR A 28 -0.11 -9.39 -2.77
N LEU A 29 -0.15 -9.90 -1.53
CA LEU A 29 0.37 -9.17 -0.37
C LEU A 29 1.89 -9.36 -0.26
N PRO A 30 2.68 -8.28 -0.10
CA PRO A 30 4.12 -8.38 0.05
C PRO A 30 4.47 -8.93 1.44
N THR A 31 4.81 -10.21 1.49
CA THR A 31 5.26 -10.89 2.71
C THR A 31 6.64 -11.51 2.48
N PRO A 32 7.63 -11.28 3.36
CA PRO A 32 7.60 -10.41 4.54
C PRO A 32 7.70 -8.90 4.17
N LEU A 33 7.20 -8.02 5.04
CA LEU A 33 7.30 -6.56 4.85
C LEU A 33 8.74 -6.03 4.94
N THR A 34 9.67 -6.81 5.53
CA THR A 34 11.09 -6.45 5.66
C THR A 34 11.82 -6.25 4.33
N GLN A 35 11.22 -6.70 3.22
CA GLN A 35 11.70 -6.43 1.87
C GLN A 35 11.73 -4.93 1.53
N PHE A 36 10.98 -4.09 2.25
CA PHE A 36 10.95 -2.64 2.07
C PHE A 36 11.83 -1.86 3.05
N SER A 37 12.74 -2.54 3.76
CA SER A 37 13.64 -1.91 4.75
C SER A 37 14.50 -0.79 4.19
N ASN A 38 14.84 -0.83 2.92
CA ASN A 38 15.50 0.26 2.21
C ASN A 38 14.66 1.55 2.15
N TRP A 39 13.33 1.47 2.22
CA TRP A 39 12.43 2.62 2.20
C TRP A 39 12.04 3.09 3.60
N TYR A 40 11.48 2.21 4.44
CA TYR A 40 10.93 2.62 5.73
C TYR A 40 12.00 2.97 6.79
N ASN A 41 13.28 2.66 6.53
CA ASN A 41 14.38 3.14 7.37
C ASN A 41 14.79 4.58 7.02
N ILE A 42 14.36 5.13 5.88
CA ILE A 42 14.73 6.46 5.38
C ILE A 42 13.54 7.42 5.44
N TYR A 43 12.35 6.92 5.08
CA TYR A 43 11.14 7.71 4.95
C TYR A 43 10.11 7.33 6.01
N PRO A 44 9.36 8.31 6.55
CA PRO A 44 8.27 8.02 7.47
C PRO A 44 7.11 7.31 6.75
N PRO A 45 6.22 6.62 7.47
CA PRO A 45 5.06 5.96 6.86
C PRO A 45 4.21 6.89 5.98
N SER A 46 4.04 8.15 6.39
CA SER A 46 3.26 9.15 5.63
C SER A 46 3.79 9.42 4.21
N ALA A 47 5.03 9.04 3.90
CA ALA A 47 5.66 9.19 2.59
C ALA A 47 5.62 7.91 1.73
N LEU A 48 5.06 6.80 2.23
CA LEU A 48 5.07 5.51 1.56
C LEU A 48 3.66 4.98 1.33
N SER A 49 3.42 4.43 0.14
CA SER A 49 2.18 3.74 -0.19
C SER A 49 2.40 2.35 -0.78
N LEU A 50 1.36 1.52 -0.67
CA LEU A 50 1.26 0.24 -1.37
C LEU A 50 -0.15 0.05 -1.94
N ILE A 51 -0.23 -0.70 -3.03
CA ILE A 51 -1.45 -1.11 -3.71
C ILE A 51 -1.43 -2.64 -3.84
N CYS A 52 -2.46 -3.30 -3.34
CA CYS A 52 -2.68 -4.73 -3.56
C CYS A 52 -4.07 -4.95 -4.15
N TYR A 53 -4.17 -5.70 -5.24
CA TYR A 53 -5.44 -6.09 -5.86
C TYR A 53 -5.60 -7.60 -5.88
N ASN A 54 -6.77 -8.12 -6.29
CA ASN A 54 -7.09 -9.54 -6.28
C ASN A 54 -6.92 -10.21 -4.88
N ILE A 55 -7.18 -9.45 -3.80
CA ILE A 55 -7.11 -9.93 -2.43
C ILE A 55 -8.51 -10.29 -1.95
N SER A 56 -8.86 -11.59 -2.01
CA SER A 56 -10.23 -12.11 -1.86
C SER A 56 -10.92 -11.84 -0.52
N SER A 57 -10.20 -11.43 0.52
CA SER A 57 -10.75 -11.12 1.84
C SER A 57 -9.91 -10.06 2.55
N LEU A 58 -10.53 -9.28 3.45
CA LEU A 58 -9.84 -8.22 4.19
C LEU A 58 -8.67 -8.78 5.03
N PRO A 59 -7.40 -8.48 4.69
CA PRO A 59 -6.26 -9.09 5.36
C PRO A 59 -5.86 -8.26 6.59
N THR A 60 -6.69 -8.30 7.64
CA THR A 60 -6.58 -7.45 8.84
C THR A 60 -5.19 -7.47 9.47
N SER A 61 -4.63 -8.65 9.72
CA SER A 61 -3.29 -8.80 10.31
C SER A 61 -2.18 -8.20 9.45
N PHE A 62 -2.32 -8.27 8.12
CA PHE A 62 -1.36 -7.65 7.21
C PHE A 62 -1.49 -6.14 7.26
N ILE A 63 -2.71 -5.59 7.20
CA ILE A 63 -2.94 -4.13 7.23
C ILE A 63 -2.39 -3.53 8.53
N THR A 64 -2.65 -4.15 9.68
CA THR A 64 -2.11 -3.70 10.97
C THR A 64 -0.57 -3.70 11.00
N GLN A 65 0.07 -4.69 10.37
CA GLN A 65 1.54 -4.71 10.27
C GLN A 65 2.07 -3.70 9.26
N ALA A 66 1.42 -3.57 8.09
CA ALA A 66 1.81 -2.66 7.03
C ALA A 66 1.69 -1.20 7.46
N ALA A 67 0.69 -0.85 8.27
CA ALA A 67 0.50 0.51 8.80
C ALA A 67 1.69 1.04 9.62
N GLN A 68 2.57 0.16 10.11
CA GLN A 68 3.82 0.56 10.77
C GLN A 68 4.83 1.21 9.81
N TYR A 69 4.72 0.93 8.51
CA TYR A 69 5.68 1.34 7.48
C TYR A 69 5.03 2.13 6.33
N PHE A 70 3.72 2.01 6.14
CA PHE A 70 2.97 2.61 5.04
C PHE A 70 1.79 3.40 5.58
N GLY A 71 1.76 4.70 5.30
CA GLY A 71 0.66 5.60 5.66
C GLY A 71 -0.50 5.58 4.67
N TRP A 72 -0.29 4.97 3.50
CA TRP A 72 -1.27 4.90 2.42
C TRP A 72 -1.37 3.46 1.94
N ILE A 73 -2.51 2.82 2.22
CA ILE A 73 -2.75 1.42 1.93
C ILE A 73 -4.01 1.32 1.07
N PHE A 74 -3.88 0.76 -0.12
CA PHE A 74 -5.00 0.37 -0.97
C PHE A 74 -5.03 -1.15 -1.10
N ILE A 75 -6.17 -1.77 -0.77
CA ILE A 75 -6.38 -3.21 -0.91
C ILE A 75 -7.77 -3.45 -1.49
N THR A 76 -7.85 -4.26 -2.54
CA THR A 76 -9.12 -4.63 -3.19
C THR A 76 -9.17 -6.11 -3.59
N ASP A 77 -10.38 -6.68 -3.67
CA ASP A 77 -10.64 -8.01 -4.23
C ASP A 77 -10.91 -8.00 -5.74
N ILE A 78 -10.95 -6.83 -6.37
CA ILE A 78 -11.11 -6.68 -7.82
C ILE A 78 -9.88 -7.26 -8.54
N ASN A 79 -10.11 -7.98 -9.65
CA ASN A 79 -9.07 -8.71 -10.38
C ASN A 79 -9.12 -8.54 -11.90
N ASP A 80 -9.85 -7.52 -12.38
CA ASP A 80 -9.91 -7.17 -13.79
C ASP A 80 -8.72 -6.28 -14.20
N ALA A 81 -8.77 -5.76 -15.43
CA ALA A 81 -7.71 -4.90 -15.97
C ALA A 81 -7.64 -3.51 -15.32
N ASP A 82 -8.70 -3.09 -14.62
CA ASP A 82 -8.79 -1.78 -13.98
C ASP A 82 -9.31 -1.93 -12.54
N PRO A 83 -8.48 -2.42 -11.60
CA PRO A 83 -8.89 -2.75 -10.24
C PRO A 83 -9.26 -1.52 -9.36
N TYR A 84 -9.42 -0.35 -9.99
CA TYR A 84 -9.65 0.94 -9.37
C TYR A 84 -11.06 1.49 -9.61
N ASP A 85 -11.88 0.80 -10.42
CA ASP A 85 -13.18 1.30 -10.89
C ASP A 85 -14.38 0.96 -9.99
N ALA A 86 -14.17 0.16 -8.95
CA ALA A 86 -15.18 -0.25 -7.99
C ALA A 86 -14.64 -0.35 -6.56
N TYR A 87 -15.56 -0.49 -5.60
CA TYR A 87 -15.21 -0.75 -4.20
C TYR A 87 -15.08 -2.25 -3.94
N PRO A 88 -14.13 -2.67 -3.08
CA PRO A 88 -14.04 -4.07 -2.71
C PRO A 88 -15.25 -4.52 -1.90
N THR A 89 -15.53 -5.82 -1.91
CA THR A 89 -16.67 -6.39 -1.15
C THR A 89 -16.59 -6.11 0.36
N TYR A 90 -15.38 -5.85 0.87
CA TYR A 90 -15.09 -5.52 2.27
C TYR A 90 -14.81 -4.02 2.53
N PHE A 91 -15.19 -3.12 1.63
CA PHE A 91 -14.87 -1.68 1.73
C PHE A 91 -15.18 -1.05 3.10
N ASN A 92 -16.38 -1.26 3.64
CA ASN A 92 -16.76 -0.67 4.94
C ASN A 92 -15.87 -1.15 6.08
N SER A 93 -15.57 -2.45 6.12
CA SER A 93 -14.68 -3.04 7.13
C SER A 93 -13.23 -2.58 6.94
N PHE A 94 -12.80 -2.34 5.69
CA PHE A 94 -11.48 -1.80 5.41
C PHE A 94 -11.32 -0.38 5.93
N ILE A 95 -12.26 0.53 5.63
CA ILE A 95 -12.24 1.90 6.13
C ILE A 95 -12.35 1.93 7.66
N GLN A 96 -13.20 1.08 8.25
CA GLN A 96 -13.30 0.95 9.70
C GLN A 96 -11.96 0.54 10.33
N LEU A 97 -11.26 -0.45 9.76
CA LEU A 97 -9.94 -0.86 10.24
C LEU A 97 -8.94 0.30 10.17
N LEU A 98 -8.85 0.99 9.03
CA LEU A 98 -7.94 2.12 8.86
C LEU A 98 -8.22 3.26 9.85
N SER A 99 -9.47 3.48 10.26
CA SER A 99 -9.82 4.53 11.23
C SER A 99 -9.32 4.27 12.66
N THR A 100 -8.81 3.07 12.93
CA THR A 100 -8.33 2.65 14.26
C THR A 100 -6.81 2.54 14.36
N LEU A 101 -6.10 2.79 13.26
CA LEU A 101 -4.64 2.66 13.15
C LEU A 101 -3.95 4.02 13.27
#